data_AF-A0A392SML9-F1
#
_entry.id   AF-A0A392SML9-F1
#
_cell.length_a   1.000
_cell.length_b   1.000
_cell.length_c   1.000
_cell.angle_alpha   90.00
_cell.angle_beta   90.00
_cell.angle_gamma   90.00
#
_symmetry.space_group_name_H-M   'P 1'
#
loop_
_entity.id
_entity.type
_entity.pdbx_description
1 polymer ?
#
loop_
_entity_poly.entity_id
_entity_poly.type
_entity_poly.pdbx_seq_one_letter_code
_entity_poly.pdbx_strand_id
1 'polypeptide(L)' 'MSQKVNKEAEFAFGAGQVNPTRAVNPGLVYDMDDFAYIQFLCHEGYNGSTLSVLIGSPINCTSL' A
#
# COMPACT_ATOMS: atom_id res chain seq x y z
N MET A 1 -2.29 -18.52 -11.99
CA MET A 1 -3.33 -18.69 -10.94
C MET A 1 -4.57 -17.94 -11.38
N SER A 2 -5.78 -18.45 -11.11
CA SER A 2 -7.03 -17.84 -11.59
C SER A 2 -8.14 -18.05 -10.57
N GLN A 3 -9.04 -17.07 -10.45
CA GLN A 3 -10.25 -17.15 -9.62
C GLN A 3 -11.11 -18.38 -9.95
N LYS A 4 -11.00 -18.89 -11.18
CA LYS A 4 -11.70 -20.12 -11.62
C LYS A 4 -11.18 -21.39 -10.93
N VAL A 5 -9.95 -21.37 -10.41
CA VAL A 5 -9.27 -22.52 -9.81
C VAL A 5 -9.23 -22.43 -8.29
N ASN A 6 -9.02 -21.23 -7.73
CA ASN A 6 -9.16 -20.95 -6.30
C ASN A 6 -10.08 -19.73 -6.09
N LYS A 7 -11.16 -19.93 -5.33
CA LYS A 7 -12.15 -18.89 -4.99
C LYS A 7 -11.58 -17.75 -4.13
N GLU A 8 -10.53 -18.01 -3.37
CA GLU A 8 -9.83 -17.02 -2.53
C GLU A 8 -8.98 -16.04 -3.36
N ALA A 9 -8.62 -16.45 -4.58
CA ALA A 9 -8.04 -15.58 -5.59
C ALA A 9 -6.88 -14.68 -5.08
N GLU A 10 -7.03 -13.37 -5.20
CA GLU A 10 -6.03 -12.38 -4.80
C GLU A 10 -5.72 -12.45 -3.30
N PHE A 11 -6.65 -12.90 -2.45
CA PHE A 11 -6.37 -13.13 -1.02
C PHE A 11 -5.51 -14.38 -0.78
N ALA A 12 -5.48 -15.34 -1.69
CA ALA A 12 -4.62 -16.52 -1.59
C ALA A 12 -3.23 -16.32 -2.19
N PHE A 13 -3.11 -15.57 -3.30
CA PHE A 13 -1.87 -15.48 -4.05
C PHE A 13 -1.47 -14.08 -4.54
N GLY A 14 -2.23 -13.03 -4.20
CA GLY A 14 -1.96 -11.65 -4.61
C GLY A 14 -1.84 -11.53 -6.13
N ALA A 15 -0.76 -10.92 -6.60
CA ALA A 15 -0.46 -10.77 -8.03
C ALA A 15 -0.01 -12.09 -8.71
N GLY A 16 0.25 -13.15 -7.94
CA GLY A 16 0.69 -14.45 -8.41
C GLY A 16 2.18 -14.75 -8.13
N GLN A 17 2.72 -15.78 -8.80
CA GLN A 17 4.10 -16.21 -8.62
C GLN A 17 5.07 -15.18 -9.21
N VAL A 18 6.10 -14.80 -8.45
CA VAL A 18 7.12 -13.85 -8.88
C VAL A 18 7.84 -14.31 -10.15
N ASN A 19 8.09 -13.37 -11.08
CA ASN A 19 8.97 -13.55 -12.24
C ASN A 19 10.17 -12.59 -12.14
N PRO A 20 11.32 -13.04 -11.60
CA PRO A 20 12.47 -12.16 -11.35
C PRO A 20 13.03 -11.52 -12.61
N THR A 21 13.10 -12.27 -13.72
CA THR A 21 13.63 -11.76 -14.99
C THR A 21 12.79 -10.60 -15.54
N ARG A 22 11.46 -10.68 -15.40
CA ARG A 22 10.55 -9.62 -15.84
C ARG A 22 10.55 -8.41 -14.89
N ALA A 23 10.73 -8.63 -13.59
CA ALA A 23 10.69 -7.58 -12.58
C ALA A 23 11.79 -6.52 -12.74
N VAL A 24 12.91 -6.87 -13.40
CA VAL A 24 14.01 -5.94 -13.70
C VAL A 24 13.59 -4.82 -14.66
N ASN A 25 12.65 -5.09 -15.58
CA ASN A 25 12.11 -4.09 -16.50
C ASN A 25 10.58 -4.22 -16.59
N PRO A 26 9.84 -3.64 -15.62
CA PRO A 26 8.39 -3.82 -15.50
C PRO A 26 7.58 -2.96 -16.49
N GLY A 27 8.21 -2.01 -17.18
CA GLY A 27 7.55 -1.03 -18.04
C GLY A 27 6.93 0.14 -17.26
N LEU A 28 5.98 -0.15 -16.35
CA LEU A 28 5.35 0.83 -15.46
C LEU A 28 5.55 0.42 -13.99
N VAL A 29 5.88 1.39 -13.15
CA VAL A 29 5.96 1.24 -11.69
C VAL A 29 4.92 2.16 -11.06
N TYR A 30 4.10 1.61 -10.17
CA TYR A 30 3.19 2.39 -9.33
C TYR A 30 3.97 2.80 -8.08
N ASP A 31 4.52 4.01 -8.10
CA ASP A 31 5.32 4.54 -6.99
C ASP A 31 4.45 5.31 -6.00
N MET A 32 4.83 5.29 -4.71
CA MET A 32 4.16 6.01 -3.63
C MET A 32 5.19 6.42 -2.57
N ASP A 33 5.08 7.65 -2.09
CA ASP A 33 5.89 8.15 -0.98
C ASP A 33 5.18 7.97 0.37
N ASP A 34 5.93 8.19 1.45
CA ASP A 34 5.41 8.10 2.81
C ASP A 34 4.23 9.06 3.04
N PHE A 35 4.23 10.22 2.38
CA PHE A 35 3.19 11.23 2.53
C PHE A 35 1.83 10.74 2.00
N ALA A 36 1.81 10.02 0.88
CA ALA A 36 0.61 9.39 0.36
C ALA A 36 0.01 8.38 1.36
N TYR A 37 0.85 7.62 2.07
CA TYR A 37 0.39 6.71 3.13
C TYR A 37 -0.16 7.47 4.34
N ILE A 38 0.47 8.58 4.74
CA ILE A 38 -0.03 9.42 5.84
C ILE A 38 -1.41 9.99 5.48
N GLN A 39 -1.57 10.51 4.26
CA GLN A 39 -2.86 11.02 3.78
C GLN A 39 -3.94 9.93 3.74
N PHE A 40 -3.61 8.75 3.24
CA PHE A 40 -4.51 7.59 3.24
C PHE A 40 -5.00 7.27 4.66
N LEU A 41 -4.08 7.16 5.63
CA LEU A 41 -4.45 6.85 7.01
C LEU A 41 -5.27 7.98 7.65
N CYS A 42 -4.95 9.25 7.39
CA CYS A 42 -5.79 10.37 7.83
C CYS A 42 -7.22 10.26 7.26
N HIS A 43 -7.38 9.85 6.00
CA HIS A 43 -8.69 9.66 5.34
C HIS A 43 -9.46 8.45 5.88
N GLU A 44 -8.78 7.39 6.30
CA GLU A 44 -9.39 6.24 6.99
C GLU A 44 -9.84 6.58 8.44
N GLY A 45 -9.58 7.81 8.90
CA GLY A 45 -10.06 8.33 10.19
C GLY A 45 -9.05 8.20 11.33
N TYR A 46 -7.79 7.88 11.05
CA TYR A 46 -6.75 7.92 12.06
C TYR A 46 -6.44 9.37 12.46
N ASN A 47 -6.13 9.58 13.74
CA ASN A 47 -5.81 10.90 14.25
C ASN A 47 -4.29 11.14 14.16
N GLY A 48 -3.91 12.42 14.08
CA GLY A 48 -2.49 12.80 13.97
C GLY A 48 -1.63 12.35 15.17
N SER A 49 -2.23 12.16 16.35
CA SER A 49 -1.52 11.74 17.56
C SER A 49 -1.23 10.23 17.62
N THR A 50 -2.04 9.39 16.99
CA THR A 50 -1.75 7.95 16.85
C THR A 50 -0.76 7.72 15.71
N LEU A 51 -0.89 8.47 14.62
CA LEU A 51 0.03 8.40 13.49
C LEU A 51 1.43 8.94 13.82
N SER A 52 1.54 9.98 14.65
CA SER A 52 2.85 10.55 15.02
C SER A 52 3.76 9.55 15.74
N VAL A 53 3.20 8.54 16.41
CA VAL A 53 3.99 7.45 17.02
C VAL A 53 4.65 6.57 15.96
N LEU A 54 3.98 6.34 14.82
CA LEU A 54 4.50 5.55 13.70
C LEU A 54 5.48 6.36 12.85
N ILE A 55 5.15 7.64 12.60
CA ILE A 55 5.88 8.52 11.69
C ILE A 55 7.11 9.15 12.38
N GLY A 56 7.09 9.23 13.71
CA GLY A 56 8.16 9.86 14.51
C GLY A 56 8.14 11.39 14.44
N SER A 57 7.11 12.00 13.84
CA SER A 57 6.94 13.45 13.79
C SER A 57 5.47 13.86 14.01
N PRO A 58 5.21 15.08 14.50
CA PRO A 58 3.83 15.56 14.67
C PRO A 58 3.14 15.70 13.33
N ILE A 59 1.93 15.14 13.22
CA ILE A 59 1.09 15.23 12.03
C ILE A 59 -0.25 15.86 12.37
N ASN A 60 -0.72 16.75 11.51
CA ASN A 60 -2.07 17.31 11.57
C ASN A 60 -2.88 16.90 10.34
N CYS A 61 -3.72 15.87 10.49
CA CYS A 61 -4.59 15.37 9.42
C CYS A 61 -5.61 16.39 8.89
N THR A 62 -5.93 17.47 9.61
CA THR A 62 -6.86 18.49 9.12
C THR A 62 -6.25 19.47 8.13
N SER A 63 -4.90 19.50 8.06
CA SER A 63 -4.13 20.34 7.15
C SER A 63 -3.49 19.55 6.00
N LEU A 64 -3.76 18.24 5.92
CA LEU A 64 -3.26 17.32 4.90
C LEU A 64 -4.34 17.00 3.86
#